data_AF-A0A9D8KWH2-F1
#
_entry.id   AF-A0A9D8KWH2-F1
#
_cell.length_a   1.000
_cell.length_b   1.000
_cell.length_c   1.000
_cell.angle_alpha   90.00
_cell.angle_beta   90.00
_cell.angle_gamma   90.00
#
_symmetry.space_group_name_H-M   'P 1'
#
loop_
_entity.id
_entity.type
_entity.pdbx_description
1 polymer ?
#
loop_
_entity_poly.entity_id
_entity_poly.type
_entity_poly.pdbx_seq_one_letter_code
_entity_poly.pdbx_strand_id
1 'polypeptide(L)'
;GRSVREFVVGVVLAPTLLGFLWFSVFGGTALWAQITGHADLLQALGNGYETVLFALFDSLPGPLLLSIVALVLLVIFFVTSADSAVLVLASMSTDEAGDPPLSRKAVWGVAVALIAAVLLLAGGLDALQGMITIAALPFALLMVLVMVCLYRVLDAEHNRQRRLAQRARHMVEAWIEREKAAQEETRSEATRAQDLD
;
A
#
# COMPACT_ATOMS: atom_id res chain seq x y z
N GLY A 1 -15.45 -3.21 -0.50
CA GLY A 1 -16.35 -3.08 -1.66
C GLY A 1 -15.80 -2.17 -2.75
N ARG A 2 -14.54 -2.34 -3.18
CA ARG A 2 -13.97 -1.73 -4.38
C ARG A 2 -13.41 -2.86 -5.25
N SER A 3 -13.34 -2.69 -6.57
CA SER A 3 -12.68 -3.67 -7.42
C SER A 3 -11.17 -3.69 -7.18
N VAL A 4 -10.53 -4.83 -7.42
CA VAL A 4 -9.06 -4.96 -7.31
C VAL A 4 -8.36 -3.91 -8.18
N ARG A 5 -8.88 -3.67 -9.39
CA ARG A 5 -8.34 -2.69 -10.33
C ARG A 5 -8.39 -1.26 -9.78
N GLU A 6 -9.52 -0.83 -9.22
CA GLU A 6 -9.66 0.51 -8.64
C GLU A 6 -8.73 0.69 -7.44
N PHE A 7 -8.60 -0.35 -6.60
CA PHE A 7 -7.69 -0.33 -5.47
C PHE A 7 -6.23 -0.17 -5.93
N VAL A 8 -5.78 -1.00 -6.87
CA VAL A 8 -4.39 -0.97 -7.38
C VAL A 8 -4.10 0.38 -8.06
N VAL A 9 -4.99 0.85 -8.93
CA VAL A 9 -4.81 2.14 -9.60
C VAL A 9 -4.76 3.29 -8.60
N GLY A 10 -5.64 3.29 -7.59
CA GLY A 10 -5.64 4.33 -6.55
C GLY A 10 -4.37 4.32 -5.71
N VAL A 11 -3.90 3.15 -5.29
CA VAL A 11 -2.69 2.99 -4.46
C VAL A 11 -1.42 3.31 -5.23
N VAL A 12 -1.38 3.09 -6.54
CA VAL A 12 -0.20 3.42 -7.36
C VAL A 12 -0.20 4.88 -7.79
N LEU A 13 -1.32 5.38 -8.34
CA LEU A 13 -1.34 6.72 -8.93
C LEU A 13 -1.25 7.84 -7.88
N ALA A 14 -1.95 7.71 -6.75
CA ALA A 14 -2.00 8.81 -5.78
C ALA A 14 -0.62 9.12 -5.17
N PRO A 15 0.17 8.14 -4.67
CA PRO A 15 1.52 8.41 -4.18
C PRO A 15 2.49 8.82 -5.30
N THR A 16 2.34 8.27 -6.51
CA THR A 16 3.21 8.61 -7.64
C THR A 16 3.06 10.08 -8.04
N LEU A 17 1.82 10.57 -8.15
CA LEU A 17 1.56 11.97 -8.47
C LEU A 17 2.05 12.92 -7.38
N LEU A 18 1.83 12.56 -6.11
CA LEU A 18 2.37 13.31 -4.98
C LEU A 18 3.90 13.35 -5.01
N GLY A 19 4.55 12.21 -5.25
CA GLY A 19 6.00 12.11 -5.39
C GLY A 19 6.52 12.94 -6.56
N PHE A 20 5.86 12.88 -7.72
CA PHE A 20 6.20 13.70 -8.88
C PHE A 20 6.14 15.20 -8.56
N LEU A 21 5.06 15.65 -7.91
CA LEU A 21 4.91 17.03 -7.46
C LEU A 21 6.04 17.41 -6.49
N TRP A 22 6.30 16.57 -5.48
CA TRP A 22 7.33 16.80 -4.47
C TRP A 22 8.73 16.94 -5.09
N PHE A 23 9.16 15.98 -5.90
CA PHE A 23 10.47 16.01 -6.55
C PHE A 23 10.60 17.15 -7.55
N SER A 24 9.52 17.48 -8.27
CA SER A 24 9.53 18.60 -9.23
C SER A 24 9.69 19.94 -8.52
N VAL A 25 9.01 20.14 -7.38
CA VAL A 25 9.12 21.38 -6.60
C VAL A 25 10.45 21.43 -5.87
N PHE A 26 10.71 20.52 -4.93
CA PHE A 26 11.91 20.61 -4.08
C PHE A 26 13.20 20.30 -4.85
N GLY A 27 13.19 19.25 -5.69
CA GLY A 27 14.35 18.88 -6.50
C GLY A 27 14.63 19.91 -7.59
N GLY A 28 13.59 20.45 -8.23
CA GLY A 28 13.71 21.53 -9.21
C GLY A 28 14.26 22.82 -8.59
N THR A 29 13.73 23.25 -7.44
CA THR A 29 14.23 24.44 -6.73
C THR A 29 15.66 24.24 -6.24
N ALA A 30 16.01 23.06 -5.69
CA ALA A 30 17.37 22.75 -5.27
C ALA A 30 18.36 22.82 -6.43
N LEU A 31 18.02 22.20 -7.57
CA LEU A 31 18.85 22.21 -8.76
C LEU A 31 19.03 23.64 -9.30
N TRP A 32 17.94 24.41 -9.35
CA TRP A 32 17.98 25.82 -9.76
C TRP A 32 18.87 26.66 -8.84
N ALA A 33 18.74 26.51 -7.52
CA ALA A 33 19.54 27.25 -6.54
C ALA A 33 21.04 26.93 -6.66
N GLN A 34 21.40 25.66 -6.87
CA GLN A 34 22.79 25.22 -7.09
C GLN A 34 23.37 25.78 -8.39
N ILE A 35 22.65 25.64 -9.51
CA ILE A 35 23.17 26.03 -10.84
C ILE A 35 23.30 27.56 -10.96
N THR A 36 22.39 28.30 -10.35
CA THR A 36 22.43 29.77 -10.37
C THR A 36 23.39 30.37 -9.33
N GLY A 37 23.99 29.54 -8.46
CA GLY A 37 24.90 29.98 -7.40
C GLY A 37 24.20 30.69 -6.23
N HIS A 38 22.88 30.58 -6.10
CA HIS A 38 22.13 31.15 -4.96
C HIS A 38 22.34 30.34 -3.67
N ALA A 39 22.66 29.05 -3.78
CA ALA A 39 22.99 28.18 -2.65
C ALA A 39 24.12 27.22 -3.02
N ASP A 40 25.00 26.91 -2.06
CA ASP A 40 25.97 25.82 -2.20
C ASP A 40 25.49 24.57 -1.44
N LEU A 41 24.58 23.85 -2.07
CA LEU A 41 24.01 22.61 -1.54
C LEU A 41 25.02 21.46 -1.54
N LEU A 42 26.06 21.52 -2.39
CA LEU A 42 27.14 20.54 -2.37
C LEU A 42 28.00 20.67 -1.12
N GLN A 43 28.28 21.91 -0.69
CA GLN A 43 28.94 22.15 0.58
C GLN A 43 28.07 21.70 1.77
N ALA A 44 26.77 22.02 1.75
CA ALA A 44 25.85 21.54 2.77
C ALA A 44 25.83 20.00 2.85
N LEU A 45 25.76 19.32 1.71
CA LEU A 45 25.81 17.86 1.64
C LEU A 45 27.06 17.27 2.31
N GLY A 46 28.21 17.96 2.22
CA GLY A 46 29.44 17.58 2.92
C GLY A 46 29.35 17.63 4.46
N ASN A 47 28.41 18.41 5.00
CA ASN A 47 28.13 18.50 6.44
C ASN A 47 27.02 17.55 6.90
N GLY A 48 26.41 16.79 6.00
CA GLY A 48 25.32 15.84 6.29
C GLY A 48 24.10 16.04 5.39
N TYR A 49 23.45 14.94 5.04
CA TYR A 49 22.26 14.93 4.18
C TYR A 49 21.10 15.76 4.75
N GLU A 50 20.98 15.78 6.07
CA GLU A 50 19.97 16.52 6.82
C GLU A 50 20.09 18.04 6.66
N THR A 51 21.29 18.56 6.37
CA THR A 51 21.54 20.01 6.28
C THR A 51 21.11 20.60 4.94
N VAL A 52 21.04 19.78 3.88
CA VAL A 52 20.74 20.22 2.51
C VAL A 52 19.38 20.90 2.40
N LEU A 53 18.37 20.39 3.10
CA LEU A 53 17.02 20.97 3.07
C LEU A 53 17.01 22.37 3.71
N PHE A 54 17.71 22.54 4.83
CA PHE A 54 17.77 23.82 5.52
C PHE A 54 18.62 24.83 4.75
N ALA A 55 19.73 24.40 4.15
CA ALA A 55 20.52 25.23 3.24
C ALA A 55 19.71 25.70 2.02
N LEU A 56 18.80 24.86 1.51
CA LEU A 56 17.86 25.26 0.47
C LEU A 56 16.88 26.31 0.97
N PHE A 57 16.31 26.15 2.17
CA PHE A 57 15.42 27.15 2.75
C PHE A 57 16.10 28.49 3.00
N ASP A 58 17.37 28.49 3.39
CA ASP A 58 18.19 29.71 3.57
C ASP A 58 18.33 30.53 2.28
N SER A 59 18.24 29.87 1.12
CA SER A 59 18.23 30.55 -0.20
C SER A 59 16.86 31.10 -0.61
N LEU A 60 15.80 30.79 0.12
CA LEU A 60 14.42 31.17 -0.17
C LEU A 60 13.95 32.30 0.76
N PRO A 61 12.94 33.10 0.34
CA PRO A 61 12.38 34.12 1.22
C PRO A 61 11.66 33.49 2.41
N GLY A 62 11.95 33.99 3.62
CA GLY A 62 11.36 33.50 4.87
C GLY A 62 11.96 32.18 5.40
N PRO A 63 13.29 32.03 5.46
CA PRO A 63 13.96 30.76 5.79
C PRO A 63 13.59 30.21 7.16
N LEU A 64 13.46 31.09 8.16
CA LEU A 64 13.07 30.73 9.52
C LEU A 64 11.66 30.12 9.56
N LEU A 65 10.71 30.72 8.83
CA LEU A 65 9.33 30.22 8.79
C LEU A 65 9.27 28.86 8.10
N LEU A 66 9.95 28.70 6.96
CA LEU A 66 10.03 27.42 6.24
C LEU A 66 10.65 26.33 7.12
N SER A 67 11.73 26.64 7.83
CA SER A 67 12.42 25.70 8.73
C SER A 67 11.54 25.27 9.90
N ILE A 68 10.81 26.20 10.54
CA ILE A 68 9.87 25.88 11.63
C ILE A 68 8.75 24.98 11.12
N VAL A 69 8.14 25.32 9.98
CA VAL A 69 7.07 24.52 9.39
C VAL A 69 7.56 23.12 9.04
N ALA A 70 8.74 23.00 8.43
CA ALA A 70 9.34 21.72 8.09
C ALA A 70 9.63 20.87 9.34
N LEU A 71 10.14 21.46 10.41
CA LEU A 71 10.40 20.76 11.68
C LEU A 71 9.10 20.24 12.30
N VAL A 72 8.04 21.06 12.33
CA VAL A 72 6.72 20.65 12.85
C VAL A 72 6.14 19.51 12.01
N LEU A 73 6.22 19.61 10.67
CA LEU A 73 5.77 18.54 9.77
C LEU A 73 6.57 17.25 10.00
N LEU A 74 7.89 17.34 10.15
CA LEU A 74 8.75 16.19 10.43
C LEU A 74 8.30 15.47 11.71
N VAL A 75 8.05 16.22 12.79
CA VAL A 75 7.57 15.64 14.05
C VAL A 75 6.21 14.97 13.87
N ILE A 76 5.26 15.61 13.18
CA ILE A 76 3.93 15.03 12.93
C ILE A 76 4.03 13.74 12.11
N PHE A 77 4.82 13.74 11.03
CA PHE A 77 5.02 12.56 10.20
C PHE A 77 5.72 11.44 10.97
N PHE A 78 6.73 11.78 11.77
CA PHE A 78 7.44 10.82 12.60
C PHE A 78 6.52 10.16 13.61
N VAL A 79 5.74 10.95 14.37
CA VAL A 79 4.80 10.41 15.38
C VAL A 79 3.72 9.55 14.74
N THR A 80 3.13 10.00 13.63
CA THR A 80 2.07 9.26 12.94
C THR A 80 2.58 7.94 12.33
N SER A 81 3.79 7.96 11.77
CA SER A 81 4.43 6.77 11.20
C SER A 81 4.85 5.78 12.29
N ALA A 82 5.43 6.27 13.39
CA ALA A 82 5.83 5.45 14.51
C ALA A 82 4.63 4.76 15.18
N ASP A 83 3.52 5.49 15.38
CA ASP A 83 2.29 4.94 15.95
C ASP A 83 1.74 3.78 15.08
N SER A 84 1.65 4.01 13.77
CA SER A 84 1.20 2.97 12.82
C SER A 84 2.12 1.74 12.81
N ALA A 85 3.44 1.93 12.91
CA ALA A 85 4.40 0.82 12.96
C ALA A 85 4.28 0.00 14.24
N VAL A 86 4.18 0.68 15.40
CA VAL A 86 4.01 0.03 16.70
C VAL A 86 2.68 -0.72 16.78
N LEU A 87 1.61 -0.16 16.20
CA LEU A 87 0.32 -0.85 16.09
C LEU A 87 0.46 -2.17 15.34
N VAL A 88 1.09 -2.17 14.16
CA VAL A 88 1.27 -3.39 13.35
C VAL A 88 2.12 -4.43 14.09
N LEU A 89 3.23 -4.02 14.72
CA LEU A 89 4.10 -4.92 15.50
C LEU A 89 3.37 -5.54 16.69
N ALA A 90 2.60 -4.73 17.43
CA ALA A 90 1.82 -5.20 18.56
C ALA A 90 0.69 -6.14 18.12
N SER A 91 0.04 -5.87 16.98
CA SER A 91 -1.00 -6.75 16.43
C SER A 91 -0.42 -8.08 15.93
N MET A 92 0.74 -8.07 15.27
CA MET A 92 1.41 -9.32 14.85
C MET A 92 1.92 -10.16 16.03
N SER A 93 2.10 -9.53 17.20
CA SER A 93 2.54 -10.20 18.43
C SER A 93 1.36 -10.63 19.34
N THR A 94 0.13 -10.51 18.86
CA THR A 94 -1.07 -10.75 19.67
C THR A 94 -2.05 -11.65 18.90
N ASP A 95 -2.47 -12.75 19.52
CA ASP A 95 -3.45 -13.68 18.94
C ASP A 95 -4.91 -13.21 19.13
N GLU A 96 -5.12 -12.16 19.93
CA GLU A 96 -6.44 -11.60 20.21
C GLU A 96 -6.96 -10.83 19.00
N ALA A 97 -8.19 -11.12 18.59
CA ALA A 97 -8.86 -10.37 17.54
C ALA A 97 -9.26 -8.97 18.07
N GLY A 98 -8.54 -7.93 17.64
CA GLY A 98 -8.85 -6.55 18.01
C GLY A 98 -7.62 -5.65 18.09
N ASP A 99 -7.79 -4.49 18.73
CA ASP A 99 -6.67 -3.60 19.02
C ASP A 99 -5.75 -4.21 20.08
N PRO A 100 -4.43 -4.29 19.84
CA PRO A 100 -3.52 -4.88 20.80
C PRO A 100 -3.45 -4.01 22.07
N PRO A 101 -3.27 -4.63 23.25
CA PRO A 101 -3.25 -3.90 24.52
C PRO A 101 -2.11 -2.87 24.56
N LEU A 102 -2.36 -1.76 25.26
CA LEU A 102 -1.43 -0.63 25.33
C LEU A 102 -0.04 -1.03 25.85
N SER A 103 0.03 -2.03 26.72
CA SER A 103 1.30 -2.58 27.23
C SER A 103 2.18 -3.14 26.11
N ARG A 104 1.61 -3.87 25.15
CA ARG A 104 2.35 -4.44 24.02
C ARG A 104 2.80 -3.35 23.05
N LYS A 105 1.95 -2.34 22.81
CA LYS A 105 2.32 -1.15 22.03
C LYS A 105 3.50 -0.42 22.69
N ALA A 106 3.46 -0.20 24.00
CA ALA A 106 4.55 0.46 24.73
C ALA A 106 5.86 -0.32 24.67
N VAL A 107 5.84 -1.65 24.83
CA VAL A 107 7.04 -2.50 24.72
C VAL A 107 7.68 -2.37 23.34
N TRP A 108 6.89 -2.48 22.26
CA TRP A 108 7.41 -2.32 20.91
C TRP A 108 7.88 -0.90 20.60
N GLY A 109 7.16 0.12 21.08
CA GLY A 109 7.57 1.52 20.94
C GLY A 109 8.94 1.79 21.59
N VAL A 110 9.13 1.32 22.82
CA VAL A 110 10.42 1.43 23.53
C VAL A 110 11.51 0.62 22.82
N ALA A 111 11.22 -0.60 22.36
CA ALA A 111 12.18 -1.42 21.64
C ALA A 111 12.65 -0.75 20.34
N VAL A 112 11.73 -0.21 19.53
CA VAL A 112 12.07 0.53 18.30
C VAL A 112 12.88 1.79 18.60
N ALA A 113 12.49 2.55 19.63
CA ALA A 113 13.23 3.74 20.04
C ALA A 113 14.67 3.41 20.50
N LEU A 114 14.84 2.31 21.25
CA LEU A 114 16.16 1.84 21.68
C LEU A 114 17.02 1.39 20.50
N ILE A 115 16.45 0.63 19.55
CA ILE A 115 17.16 0.22 18.33
C ILE A 115 17.61 1.45 17.55
N ALA A 116 16.72 2.42 17.35
CA ALA A 116 17.04 3.67 16.66
C ALA A 116 18.17 4.44 17.38
N ALA A 117 18.09 4.58 18.70
CA ALA A 117 19.12 5.24 19.49
C ALA A 117 20.49 4.54 19.39
N VAL A 118 20.53 3.21 19.48
CA VAL A 118 21.76 2.43 19.35
C VAL A 118 22.36 2.56 17.96
N LEU A 119 21.56 2.51 16.90
CA LEU A 119 22.05 2.66 15.52
C LEU A 119 22.60 4.07 15.26
N LEU A 120 21.92 5.10 15.75
CA LEU A 120 22.40 6.48 15.66
C LEU A 120 23.74 6.67 16.38
N LEU A 121 23.91 6.06 17.56
CA LEU A 121 25.18 6.11 18.30
C LEU A 121 26.30 5.26 17.67
N ALA A 122 25.96 4.15 17.02
CA ALA A 122 26.94 3.22 16.46
C ALA A 122 27.60 3.74 15.18
N GLY A 123 26.85 4.44 14.33
CA GLY A 123 27.38 4.99 13.08
C GLY A 123 26.43 5.91 12.33
N GLY A 124 25.49 6.53 13.04
CA GLY A 124 24.59 7.53 12.48
C GLY A 124 23.76 7.02 11.30
N LEU A 125 23.67 7.86 10.26
CA LEU A 125 22.88 7.58 9.06
C LEU A 125 23.44 6.39 8.26
N ASP A 126 24.76 6.26 8.16
CA ASP A 126 25.40 5.18 7.39
C ASP A 126 25.08 3.81 8.00
N ALA A 127 25.15 3.71 9.33
CA ALA A 127 24.76 2.51 10.06
C ALA A 127 23.27 2.19 9.83
N LEU A 128 22.40 3.21 9.89
CA LEU A 128 20.97 3.03 9.65
C LEU A 128 20.69 2.54 8.22
N GLN A 129 21.33 3.13 7.21
CA GLN A 129 21.16 2.76 5.80
C GLN A 129 21.67 1.34 5.51
N GLY A 130 22.82 0.97 6.09
CA GLY A 130 23.36 -0.37 5.99
C GLY A 130 22.43 -1.42 6.60
N MET A 131 21.90 -1.14 7.80
CA MET A 131 20.97 -2.05 8.49
C MET A 131 19.65 -2.23 7.71
N ILE A 132 19.11 -1.14 7.15
CA ILE A 132 17.93 -1.19 6.26
C ILE A 132 18.21 -2.04 5.03
N THR A 133 19.39 -1.91 4.40
CA THR A 133 19.73 -2.70 3.21
C THR A 133 19.84 -4.19 3.52
N ILE A 134 20.49 -4.54 4.64
CA ILE A 134 20.62 -5.92 5.11
C ILE A 134 19.24 -6.52 5.44
N ALA A 135 18.37 -5.75 6.11
CA ALA A 135 17.03 -6.20 6.47
C ALA A 135 16.07 -6.27 5.25
N ALA A 136 16.22 -5.38 4.27
CA ALA A 136 15.37 -5.31 3.10
C ALA A 136 15.56 -6.49 2.15
N LEU A 137 16.78 -7.03 2.03
CA LEU A 137 17.08 -8.14 1.12
C LEU A 137 16.26 -9.42 1.39
N PRO A 138 16.26 -9.99 2.62
CA PRO A 138 15.41 -11.16 2.92
C PRO A 138 13.92 -10.83 2.84
N PHE A 139 13.53 -9.61 3.20
CA PHE A 139 12.14 -9.17 3.07
C PHE A 139 11.69 -9.08 1.60
N ALA A 140 12.57 -8.70 0.68
CA ALA A 140 12.28 -8.70 -0.75
C ALA A 140 11.98 -10.11 -1.26
N LEU A 141 12.73 -11.12 -0.81
CA LEU A 141 12.44 -12.52 -1.13
C LEU A 141 11.07 -12.97 -0.58
N LEU A 142 10.75 -12.58 0.66
CA LEU A 142 9.44 -12.81 1.25
C LEU A 142 8.33 -12.16 0.43
N MET A 143 8.52 -10.94 -0.06
CA MET A 143 7.55 -10.24 -0.90
C MET A 143 7.30 -10.96 -2.22
N VAL A 144 8.32 -11.55 -2.84
CA VAL A 144 8.15 -12.41 -4.03
C VAL A 144 7.30 -13.62 -3.71
N LEU A 145 7.53 -14.27 -2.55
CA LEU A 145 6.71 -15.40 -2.13
C LEU A 145 5.25 -14.99 -1.90
N VAL A 146 5.01 -13.85 -1.25
CA VAL A 146 3.66 -13.30 -1.03
C VAL A 146 2.98 -13.01 -2.37
N MET A 147 3.69 -12.46 -3.36
CA MET A 147 3.16 -12.23 -4.71
C MET A 147 2.72 -13.54 -5.39
N VAL A 148 3.54 -14.60 -5.31
CA VAL A 148 3.20 -15.91 -5.86
C VAL A 148 1.99 -16.51 -5.14
N CYS A 149 1.95 -16.43 -3.81
CA CYS A 149 0.80 -16.91 -3.02
C CYS A 149 -0.48 -16.16 -3.37
N LEU A 150 -0.42 -14.82 -3.46
CA LEU A 150 -1.56 -13.99 -3.81
C LEU A 150 -2.09 -14.32 -5.22
N TYR A 151 -1.19 -14.50 -6.19
CA TYR A 151 -1.57 -14.90 -7.54
C TYR A 151 -2.31 -16.25 -7.55
N ARG A 152 -1.77 -17.25 -6.83
CA ARG A 152 -2.40 -18.59 -6.74
C ARG A 152 -3.78 -18.53 -6.08
N VAL A 153 -3.93 -17.74 -5.01
CA VAL A 153 -5.22 -17.58 -4.32
C VAL A 153 -6.24 -16.89 -5.23
N LEU A 154 -5.84 -15.82 -5.92
CA LEU A 154 -6.73 -15.11 -6.85
C LEU A 154 -7.13 -15.97 -8.05
N ASP A 155 -6.21 -16.75 -8.61
CA ASP A 155 -6.52 -17.67 -9.71
C ASP A 155 -7.46 -18.80 -9.26
N ALA A 156 -7.22 -19.37 -8.08
CA ALA A 156 -8.10 -20.37 -7.49
C ALA A 156 -9.53 -19.83 -7.28
N GLU A 157 -9.66 -18.61 -6.74
CA GLU A 157 -10.96 -17.96 -6.53
C GLU A 157 -11.64 -17.63 -7.86
N HIS A 158 -10.91 -17.11 -8.85
CA HIS A 158 -11.45 -16.84 -10.19
C HIS A 158 -11.99 -18.11 -10.87
N ASN A 159 -11.24 -19.21 -10.78
CA ASN A 159 -11.65 -20.51 -11.29
C ASN A 159 -12.87 -21.07 -10.55
N ARG A 160 -12.96 -20.88 -9.22
CA ARG A 160 -14.12 -21.24 -8.42
C ARG A 160 -15.36 -20.47 -8.87
N GLN A 161 -15.25 -19.16 -9.05
CA GLN A 161 -16.37 -18.32 -9.51
C GLN A 161 -16.86 -18.72 -10.91
N ARG A 162 -15.94 -19.01 -11.84
CA ARG A 162 -16.28 -19.51 -13.18
C ARG A 162 -17.06 -20.82 -13.13
N ARG A 163 -16.66 -21.77 -12.30
CA ARG A 163 -17.36 -23.07 -12.13
C ARG A 163 -18.77 -22.88 -11.58
N LEU A 164 -18.95 -21.97 -10.61
CA LEU A 164 -20.27 -21.65 -10.06
C LEU A 164 -21.17 -20.99 -11.12
N ALA A 165 -20.64 -20.06 -11.90
CA ALA A 165 -21.39 -19.42 -12.99
C ALA A 165 -21.81 -20.42 -14.08
N GLN A 166 -20.94 -21.36 -14.45
CA GLN A 166 -21.28 -22.42 -15.42
C GLN A 166 -22.37 -23.35 -14.90
N ARG A 167 -22.29 -23.78 -13.63
CA ARG A 167 -23.34 -24.60 -13.01
C ARG A 167 -24.68 -23.88 -12.98
N ALA A 168 -24.69 -22.60 -12.62
CA ALA A 168 -25.90 -21.79 -12.63
C ALA A 168 -26.55 -21.74 -14.03
N ARG A 169 -25.74 -21.55 -15.08
CA ARG A 169 -26.23 -21.56 -16.47
C ARG A 169 -26.84 -22.91 -16.86
N HIS A 170 -26.15 -24.01 -16.60
CA HIS A 170 -26.68 -25.34 -16.92
C HIS A 170 -27.97 -25.69 -16.17
N MET A 171 -28.12 -25.25 -14.91
CA MET A 171 -29.39 -25.44 -14.19
C MET A 171 -30.53 -24.65 -14.83
N VAL A 172 -30.26 -23.42 -15.31
CA VAL A 172 -31.25 -22.61 -16.02
C VAL A 172 -31.62 -23.24 -17.36
N GLU A 173 -30.65 -23.70 -18.15
CA GLU A 173 -30.88 -24.40 -19.41
C GLU A 173 -31.73 -25.67 -19.20
N ALA A 174 -31.35 -26.51 -18.23
CA ALA A 174 -32.09 -27.72 -17.90
C ALA A 174 -33.52 -27.43 -17.40
N TRP A 175 -33.72 -26.33 -16.67
CA TRP A 175 -35.06 -25.89 -16.27
C TRP A 175 -35.91 -25.45 -17.47
N ILE A 176 -35.34 -24.66 -18.38
CA ILE A 176 -36.01 -24.21 -19.62
C ILE A 176 -36.42 -25.41 -20.48
N GLU A 177 -35.54 -26.39 -20.64
CA GLU A 177 -35.83 -27.60 -21.42
C GLU A 177 -36.98 -28.41 -20.83
N ARG A 178 -36.99 -28.60 -19.50
CA ARG A 178 -38.10 -29.28 -18.80
C ARG A 178 -39.43 -28.55 -18.99
N GLU A 179 -39.42 -27.22 -18.89
CA GLU A 179 -40.64 -26.42 -19.05
C GLU A 179 -41.18 -26.49 -20.47
N LYS A 180 -40.30 -26.44 -21.49
CA LYS A 180 -40.69 -26.60 -22.89
C LYS A 180 -41.26 -27.99 -23.18
N ALA A 181 -40.64 -29.04 -22.66
CA ALA A 181 -41.14 -30.41 -22.83
C ALA A 181 -42.55 -30.57 -22.22
N ALA A 182 -42.77 -30.04 -21.02
CA ALA A 182 -44.10 -30.04 -20.39
C ALA A 182 -45.15 -29.26 -21.21
N GLN A 183 -44.76 -28.14 -21.81
CA GLN A 183 -45.64 -27.36 -22.70
C GLN A 183 -45.95 -28.10 -24.01
N GLU A 184 -44.97 -28.80 -24.60
CA GLU A 184 -45.16 -29.60 -25.81
C GLU A 184 -46.07 -30.80 -25.56
N GLU A 185 -45.93 -31.50 -24.43
CA GLU A 185 -46.83 -32.56 -24.01
C GLU A 185 -48.26 -32.03 -23.86
N THR A 186 -48.44 -30.94 -23.11
CA THR A 186 -49.76 -30.31 -22.91
C THR A 186 -50.39 -29.87 -24.24
N ARG A 187 -49.58 -29.32 -25.16
CA ARG A 187 -50.04 -28.90 -26.50
C ARG A 187 -50.40 -30.11 -27.36
N SER A 188 -49.63 -31.20 -27.31
CA SER A 188 -49.91 -32.43 -28.04
C SER A 188 -51.20 -33.09 -27.56
N GLU A 189 -51.43 -33.13 -26.25
CA GLU A 189 -52.68 -33.61 -25.65
C GLU A 189 -53.89 -32.77 -26.08
N ALA A 190 -53.77 -31.44 -26.05
CA ALA A 190 -54.83 -30.55 -26.54
C ALA A 190 -55.15 -30.76 -28.02
N THR A 191 -54.13 -30.99 -28.86
CA THR A 191 -54.31 -31.23 -30.29
C THR A 191 -54.98 -32.59 -30.55
N ARG A 192 -54.56 -33.64 -29.81
CA ARG A 192 -55.19 -34.97 -29.88
C ARG A 192 -56.64 -34.96 -29.43
N ALA A 193 -56.98 -34.21 -28.40
CA ALA A 193 -58.36 -34.06 -27.94
C ALA A 193 -59.23 -33.37 -29.00
N GLN A 194 -58.64 -32.44 -29.76
CA GLN A 194 -59.35 -31.69 -30.81
C GLN A 194 -59.58 -32.50 -32.10
N ASP A 195 -58.74 -33.49 -32.39
CA ASP A 195 -58.88 -34.40 -33.54
C ASP A 195 -59.88 -35.57 -33.29
N LEU A 196 -60.33 -35.75 -32.05
CA LEU A 196 -61.26 -36.83 -31.64
C LEU A 196 -62.74 -36.39 -31.59
N ASP A 197 -63.02 -35.10 -31.81
CA ASP A 197 -64.37 -34.51 -31.96
C ASP A 197 -64.70 -34.21 -33.44
#